data_AF-A0A660MC77-F1
#
_entry.id   AF-A0A660MC77-F1
#
_cell.length_a   1.000
_cell.length_b   1.000
_cell.length_c   1.000
_cell.angle_alpha   90.00
_cell.angle_beta   90.00
_cell.angle_gamma   90.00
#
_symmetry.space_group_name_H-M   'P 1'
#
loop_
_entity.id
_entity.type
_entity.pdbx_description
1 polymer ?
#
loop_
_entity_poly.entity_id
_entity_poly.type
_entity_poly.pdbx_seq_one_letter_code
_entity_poly.pdbx_strand_id
1 'polypeptide(L)'
;TPGGTVEKSPFFHIDKLALGDQILADYQGKRYNYKITKKFDVKPTSVEIEAPTEDARLTLYSCDLGGAKTGRVVIVAEKQGEVAS
;
A
#
# COMPACT_ATOMS: atom_id res chain seq x y z
N THR A 1 -20.67 2.86 15.34
CA THR A 1 -19.81 4.00 15.75
C THR A 1 -18.65 4.11 14.78
N PRO A 2 -18.06 5.31 14.58
CA PRO A 2 -16.99 5.54 13.61
C PRO A 2 -15.80 4.55 13.72
N GLY A 3 -15.50 4.03 14.92
CA GLY A 3 -14.44 3.03 15.12
C GLY A 3 -14.70 1.65 14.48
N GLY A 4 -15.95 1.21 14.38
CA GLY A 4 -16.29 -0.11 13.82
C GLY A 4 -16.13 -0.21 12.30
N THR A 5 -15.96 0.92 11.60
CA THR A 5 -15.71 0.96 10.15
C THR A 5 -14.22 0.79 9.84
N VAL A 6 -13.33 1.16 10.76
CA VAL A 6 -11.87 1.10 10.58
C VAL A 6 -11.38 -0.35 10.68
N GLU A 7 -11.86 -1.13 11.64
CA GLU A 7 -11.48 -2.55 11.84
C GLU A 7 -11.88 -3.46 10.67
N LYS A 8 -12.88 -3.05 9.89
CA LYS A 8 -13.33 -3.80 8.69
C LYS A 8 -12.61 -3.36 7.42
N SER A 9 -11.66 -2.44 7.51
CA SER A 9 -10.87 -2.00 6.35
C SER A 9 -10.03 -3.16 5.82
N PRO A 10 -10.04 -3.42 4.49
CA PRO A 10 -9.13 -4.38 3.86
C PRO A 10 -7.66 -4.11 4.16
N PHE A 11 -7.32 -2.86 4.49
CA PHE A 11 -5.97 -2.41 4.85
C PHE A 11 -5.80 -2.07 6.33
N PHE A 12 -6.64 -2.62 7.21
CA PHE A 12 -6.54 -2.41 8.67
C PHE A 12 -5.16 -2.79 9.25
N HIS A 13 -4.46 -3.74 8.64
CA HIS A 13 -3.13 -4.20 9.08
C HIS A 13 -1.98 -3.76 8.17
N ILE A 14 -2.19 -2.77 7.30
CA ILE A 14 -1.14 -2.28 6.40
C ILE A 14 0.07 -1.72 7.17
N ASP A 15 -0.15 -1.24 8.39
CA ASP A 15 0.87 -0.76 9.33
C ASP A 15 1.78 -1.88 9.83
N LYS A 16 1.40 -3.16 9.68
CA LYS A 16 2.25 -4.30 10.06
C LYS A 16 3.22 -4.72 8.96
N LEU A 17 3.03 -4.25 7.72
CA LEU A 17 3.93 -4.54 6.62
C LEU A 17 5.33 -3.95 6.87
N ALA A 18 6.36 -4.71 6.50
CA ALA A 18 7.75 -4.38 6.70
C ALA A 18 8.51 -4.29 5.37
N LEU A 19 9.68 -3.63 5.41
CA LEU A 19 10.59 -3.61 4.27
C LEU A 19 11.03 -5.04 3.93
N GLY A 20 10.97 -5.39 2.65
CA GLY A 20 11.33 -6.72 2.16
C GLY A 20 10.16 -7.69 2.02
N ASP A 21 9.01 -7.42 2.63
CA ASP A 21 7.80 -8.22 2.42
C ASP A 21 7.40 -8.24 0.94
N GLN A 22 6.76 -9.32 0.53
CA GLN A 22 6.32 -9.53 -0.84
C GLN A 22 4.82 -9.21 -0.98
N ILE A 23 4.45 -8.57 -2.09
CA ILE A 23 3.07 -8.33 -2.48
C ILE A 23 2.83 -9.03 -3.81
N LEU A 24 1.82 -9.89 -3.85
CA LEU A 24 1.40 -10.60 -5.05
C LEU A 24 0.12 -9.94 -5.59
N ALA A 25 0.15 -9.54 -6.86
CA ALA A 25 -1.01 -9.00 -7.55
C ALA A 25 -1.36 -9.90 -8.74
N ASP A 26 -2.57 -10.45 -8.73
CA ASP A 26 -3.09 -11.30 -9.81
C ASP A 26 -3.93 -10.45 -10.77
N TYR A 27 -3.56 -10.44 -12.05
CA TYR A 27 -4.28 -9.70 -13.08
C TYR A 27 -4.24 -10.44 -14.43
N GLN A 28 -5.42 -10.70 -15.01
CA GLN A 28 -5.59 -11.41 -16.29
C GLN A 28 -4.81 -12.73 -16.39
N GLY A 29 -4.85 -13.53 -15.31
CA GLY A 29 -4.19 -14.84 -15.27
C GLY A 29 -2.67 -14.79 -15.02
N LYS A 30 -2.11 -13.60 -14.82
CA LYS A 30 -0.70 -13.38 -14.48
C LYS A 30 -0.55 -12.94 -13.03
N ARG A 31 0.46 -13.47 -12.34
CA ARG A 31 0.82 -13.06 -10.99
C ARG A 31 2.09 -12.20 -11.01
N TYR A 32 1.98 -11.00 -10.47
CA TYR A 32 3.10 -10.06 -10.38
C TYR A 32 3.60 -9.99 -8.94
N ASN A 33 4.91 -10.18 -8.76
CA ASN A 33 5.54 -10.06 -7.47
C ASN A 33 6.18 -8.69 -7.29
N TYR A 34 5.94 -8.06 -6.15
CA TYR A 34 6.53 -6.78 -5.74
C TYR A 34 7.17 -6.93 -4.38
N LYS A 35 8.28 -6.22 -4.15
CA LYS A 35 8.97 -6.18 -2.86
C LYS A 35 8.84 -4.81 -2.24
N ILE A 36 8.40 -4.72 -0.99
CA ILE A 36 8.31 -3.45 -0.27
C ILE A 36 9.70 -2.86 -0.08
N THR A 37 9.91 -1.65 -0.59
CA THR A 37 11.19 -0.91 -0.45
C THR A 37 11.05 0.39 0.32
N LYS A 38 9.83 0.92 0.48
CA LYS A 38 9.58 2.11 1.31
C LYS A 38 8.29 2.01 2.10
N LYS A 39 8.31 2.58 3.30
CA LYS A 39 7.15 2.79 4.17
C LYS A 39 7.31 4.13 4.87
N PHE A 40 6.29 4.97 4.78
CA PHE A 40 6.31 6.32 5.37
C PHE A 40 4.89 6.85 5.58
N ASP A 41 4.77 7.84 6.46
CA ASP A 41 3.52 8.53 6.72
C ASP A 41 3.47 9.85 5.95
N VAL A 42 2.29 10.17 5.41
CA VAL A 42 2.03 11.45 4.74
C VAL A 42 0.80 12.14 5.30
N LYS A 43 0.68 13.44 5.01
CA LYS A 43 -0.54 14.19 5.35
C LYS A 43 -1.71 13.70 4.49
N PRO A 44 -2.96 13.83 4.96
CA PRO A 44 -4.13 13.43 4.18
C PRO A 44 -4.27 14.17 2.83
N THR A 45 -3.65 15.34 2.70
CA THR A 45 -3.66 16.20 1.51
C THR A 45 -2.51 15.94 0.54
N SER A 46 -1.61 15.02 0.86
CA SER A 46 -0.47 14.68 0.00
C SER A 46 -0.94 13.91 -1.23
N VAL A 47 -1.15 14.62 -2.35
CA VAL A 47 -1.57 14.06 -3.64
C VAL A 47 -0.40 13.49 -4.44
N GLU A 48 0.82 13.89 -4.11
CA GLU A 48 2.05 13.48 -4.77
C GLU A 48 2.29 11.96 -4.76
N ILE A 49 1.67 11.23 -3.82
CA ILE A 49 1.77 9.77 -3.73
C ILE A 49 0.99 9.04 -4.83
N GLU A 50 0.08 9.73 -5.52
CA GLU A 50 -0.73 9.21 -6.63
C GLU A 50 -0.17 9.62 -8.00
N ALA A 51 0.88 10.44 -8.03
CA ALA A 51 1.50 10.88 -9.27
C ALA A 51 2.11 9.69 -10.05
N PRO A 52 2.02 9.68 -11.39
CA PRO A 52 2.67 8.66 -12.21
C PRO A 52 4.18 8.62 -11.96
N THR A 53 4.75 7.42 -12.01
CA THR A 53 6.19 7.22 -11.86
C THR A 53 6.79 6.66 -13.14
N GLU A 54 8.07 6.95 -13.38
CA GLU A 54 8.80 6.45 -14.56
C GLU A 54 9.13 4.95 -14.43
N ASP A 55 9.26 4.45 -13.21
CA ASP A 55 9.55 3.06 -12.90
C ASP A 55 8.28 2.27 -12.53
N ALA A 56 8.35 0.95 -12.74
CA ALA A 56 7.27 0.03 -12.40
C ALA A 56 7.23 -0.26 -10.89
N ARG A 57 6.30 0.37 -10.19
CA ARG A 57 6.07 0.20 -8.75
C ARG A 57 4.59 0.10 -8.41
N LEU A 58 4.32 -0.45 -7.24
CA LEU A 58 3.00 -0.50 -6.60
C LEU A 58 3.01 0.41 -5.38
N THR A 59 2.05 1.32 -5.29
CA THR A 59 1.82 2.17 -4.11
C THR A 59 0.51 1.75 -3.44
N LEU A 60 0.58 1.29 -2.18
CA LEU A 60 -0.59 1.05 -1.35
C LEU A 60 -0.66 2.12 -0.26
N TYR A 61 -1.84 2.65 0.01
CA TYR A 61 -2.01 3.58 1.12
C TYR A 61 -3.35 3.39 1.82
N SER A 62 -3.39 3.67 3.13
CA SER A 62 -4.60 3.69 3.94
C SER A 62 -4.61 4.93 4.82
N CYS A 63 -5.81 5.39 5.18
CA CYS A 63 -5.96 6.32 6.30
C CYS A 63 -5.45 5.65 7.58
N ASP A 64 -4.78 6.42 8.43
CA ASP A 64 -4.36 5.98 9.75
C ASP A 64 -5.57 5.59 10.65
N LEU A 65 -5.34 4.68 11.59
CA LEU A 65 -6.31 4.20 12.57
C LEU A 65 -6.84 5.32 13.47
N GLY A 66 -6.08 6.41 13.63
CA GLY A 66 -6.53 7.67 14.25
C GLY A 66 -7.62 8.42 13.48
N GLY A 67 -7.97 7.96 12.27
CA GLY A 67 -8.99 8.51 11.38
C GLY A 67 -8.41 9.29 10.20
N ALA A 68 -9.24 9.57 9.19
CA ALA A 68 -8.84 10.21 7.93
C ALA A 68 -8.16 11.60 8.05
N LYS A 69 -8.09 12.16 9.27
CA LYS A 69 -7.50 13.47 9.55
C LYS A 69 -6.08 13.40 10.13
N THR A 70 -5.61 12.24 10.62
CA THR A 70 -4.30 12.13 11.27
C THR A 70 -3.16 11.87 10.30
N GLY A 71 -3.40 11.13 9.21
CA GLY A 71 -2.38 10.84 8.21
C GLY A 71 -2.77 9.68 7.31
N ARG A 72 -1.89 9.36 6.37
CA ARG A 72 -1.95 8.13 5.59
C ARG A 72 -0.64 7.37 5.74
N VAL A 73 -0.73 6.07 5.97
CA VAL A 73 0.42 5.17 5.84
C VAL A 73 0.56 4.78 4.37
N VAL A 74 1.76 4.95 3.83
CA VAL A 74 2.09 4.71 2.43
C VAL A 74 3.16 3.64 2.34
N ILE A 75 2.91 2.65 1.49
CA ILE A 75 3.81 1.55 1.16
C ILE A 75 4.15 1.65 -0.32
N VAL A 76 5.44 1.63 -0.64
CA VAL A 76 5.93 1.54 -2.02
C VAL A 76 6.67 0.23 -2.19
N ALA A 77 6.30 -0.51 -3.24
CA ALA A 77 6.90 -1.78 -3.58
C ALA A 77 7.37 -1.81 -5.04
N GLU A 78 8.58 -2.32 -5.25
CA GLU A 78 9.22 -2.42 -6.56
C GLU A 78 8.89 -3.75 -7.21
N LYS A 79 8.56 -3.73 -8.50
CA LYS A 79 8.24 -4.93 -9.27
C LYS A 79 9.47 -5.83 -9.38
N GLN A 80 9.35 -7.07 -8.92
CA GLN A 80 10.41 -8.09 -9.03
C GLN A 80 10.25 -8.94 -10.30
N GLY A 81 9.02 -9.13 -10.79
CA GLY A 81 8.76 -9.90 -12.01
C GLY A 81 7.36 -10.51 -12.04
N GLU A 82 7.11 -11.34 -13.06
CA GLU A 82 5.97 -12.25 -13.13
C GLU A 82 6.38 -13.58 -12.47
N VAL A 83 5.51 -14.18 -11.65
CA VAL A 83 5.74 -15.48 -11.00
C VAL A 83 4.68 -16.47 -11.48
N ALA A 84 5.02 -17.76 -11.47
CA ALA A 84 4.07 -18.81 -11.83
C ALA A 84 2.87 -18.79 -10.86
N SER A 85 1.66 -18.87 -11.43
CA SER A 85 0.38 -18.82 -10.72
C SER A 85 0.10 -20.07 -9.89
#